data_AF-A0A9K3PN61-F1
#
_entry.id   AF-A0A9K3PN61-F1
#
_cell.length_a   1.000
_cell.length_b   1.000
_cell.length_c   1.000
_cell.angle_alpha   90.00
_cell.angle_beta   90.00
_cell.angle_gamma   90.00
#
_symmetry.space_group_name_H-M   'P 1'
#
loop_
_entity.id
_entity.type
_entity.pdbx_description
1 polymer ?
#
loop_
_entity_poly.entity_id
_entity_poly.type
_entity_poly.pdbx_seq_one_letter_code
_entity_poly.pdbx_strand_id
1 'polypeptide(L)'
;MDPENQSPDVTKEGVDYVQHEQPARQGHTCCGICCDTRTAVIVVNIISLGFAVLGLINFAPMMDRPGNEQLSLMISAFAIGIICSALGLFGAMKFRKIFVLVAGVWFGIEAILGLVLFMDWIGAVIAVCFMYPHIMLFRDMQRGIMTAERYPNEKDCCGTCC
;
A
#
# COMPACT_ATOMS: atom_id res chain seq x y z
N MET A 1 -11.31 -56.60 -3.70
CA MET A 1 -12.16 -55.41 -3.62
C MET A 1 -11.32 -54.32 -2.98
N ASP A 2 -10.71 -53.55 -3.88
CA ASP A 2 -10.04 -52.24 -3.79
C ASP A 2 -10.59 -51.24 -2.73
N PRO A 3 -9.94 -50.05 -2.51
CA PRO A 3 -8.63 -49.57 -3.01
C PRO A 3 -7.74 -48.79 -2.01
N GLU A 4 -6.51 -48.55 -2.46
CA GLU A 4 -5.66 -47.34 -2.32
C GLU A 4 -6.04 -46.22 -1.33
N ASN A 5 -5.15 -45.97 -0.36
CA ASN A 5 -5.08 -44.75 0.42
C ASN A 5 -4.25 -43.70 -0.33
N GLN A 6 -4.93 -42.84 -1.07
CA GLN A 6 -4.34 -41.78 -1.88
C GLN A 6 -4.23 -40.50 -1.05
N SER A 7 -2.99 -40.05 -0.82
CA SER A 7 -2.67 -38.70 -0.36
C SER A 7 -2.88 -37.70 -1.51
N PRO A 8 -3.47 -36.52 -1.24
CA PRO A 8 -3.15 -35.29 -1.97
C PRO A 8 -2.57 -34.25 -0.99
N ASP A 9 -1.29 -33.92 -1.14
CA ASP A 9 -0.85 -32.65 -1.74
C ASP A 9 -1.27 -31.40 -0.94
N VAL A 10 -0.43 -31.03 0.03
CA VAL A 10 -0.50 -29.75 0.75
C VAL A 10 0.00 -28.66 -0.18
N THR A 11 -0.88 -28.13 -1.02
CA THR A 11 -0.63 -26.90 -1.76
C THR A 11 -1.79 -25.93 -1.61
N LYS A 12 -1.43 -24.68 -1.28
CA LYS A 12 -2.23 -23.43 -1.27
C LYS A 12 -2.97 -23.14 0.05
N GLU A 13 -2.24 -22.59 1.01
CA GLU A 13 -2.80 -21.68 2.03
C GLU A 13 -3.35 -20.41 1.36
N GLY A 14 -4.49 -20.55 0.70
CA GLY A 14 -5.48 -19.48 0.68
C GLY A 14 -6.08 -19.43 2.06
N VAL A 15 -5.60 -18.52 2.91
CA VAL A 15 -6.23 -18.22 4.20
C VAL A 15 -7.61 -17.67 3.90
N ASP A 16 -8.59 -18.56 3.94
CA ASP A 16 -10.01 -18.30 3.81
C ASP A 16 -10.47 -17.71 5.14
N TYR A 17 -10.58 -16.38 5.19
CA TYR A 17 -11.05 -15.71 6.39
C TYR A 17 -12.55 -15.97 6.49
N VAL A 18 -12.94 -16.83 7.44
CA VAL A 18 -14.34 -17.01 7.84
C VAL A 18 -14.93 -15.65 8.17
N GLN A 19 -15.81 -15.17 7.28
CA GLN A 19 -16.45 -13.86 7.35
C GLN A 19 -17.59 -13.94 8.37
N HIS A 20 -17.28 -13.67 9.64
CA HIS A 20 -18.33 -13.41 10.63
C HIS A 20 -19.05 -12.12 10.23
N GLU A 21 -20.32 -12.23 9.80
CA GLU A 21 -21.20 -11.09 9.55
C GLU A 21 -21.36 -10.26 10.82
N GLN A 22 -20.54 -9.21 10.94
CA GLN A 22 -20.77 -8.15 11.91
C GLN A 22 -21.75 -7.12 11.33
N PRO A 23 -22.66 -6.57 12.16
CA PRO A 23 -23.64 -5.58 11.73
C PRO A 23 -22.94 -4.37 11.11
N ALA A 24 -23.51 -3.86 10.01
CA ALA A 24 -23.00 -2.77 9.18
C ALA A 24 -22.38 -1.63 10.01
N ARG A 25 -21.06 -1.60 10.09
CA ARG A 25 -20.30 -0.47 10.63
C ARG A 25 -19.62 0.17 9.44
N GLN A 26 -20.02 1.39 9.10
CA GLN A 26 -19.42 2.18 8.03
C GLN A 26 -17.89 2.24 8.19
N GLY A 27 -17.16 2.11 7.07
CA GLY A 27 -15.72 2.32 7.04
C GLY A 27 -15.34 3.69 7.61
N HIS A 28 -14.25 3.74 8.37
CA HIS A 28 -13.80 5.00 8.95
C HIS A 28 -13.30 5.94 7.85
N THR A 29 -13.70 7.20 7.90
CA THR A 29 -13.24 8.23 6.96
C THR A 29 -11.80 8.64 7.26
N CYS A 30 -10.93 8.67 6.24
CA CYS A 30 -9.56 9.16 6.40
C CYS A 30 -9.56 10.70 6.54
N CYS A 31 -8.90 11.24 7.57
CA CYS A 31 -8.73 12.68 7.85
C CYS A 31 -9.99 13.54 8.10
N GLY A 32 -11.17 12.95 8.33
CA GLY A 32 -12.40 13.71 8.66
C GLY A 32 -12.95 14.60 7.54
N ILE A 33 -12.37 14.56 6.33
CA ILE A 33 -12.75 15.36 5.15
C ILE A 33 -13.04 14.43 3.94
N CYS A 34 -13.71 13.31 4.16
CA CYS A 34 -14.55 12.69 3.13
C CYS A 34 -13.91 11.86 1.99
N CYS A 35 -12.77 11.18 2.21
CA CYS A 35 -12.31 10.12 1.28
C CYS A 35 -12.39 8.74 1.93
N ASP A 36 -13.03 7.81 1.23
CA ASP A 36 -12.93 6.37 1.50
C ASP A 36 -11.45 5.94 1.57
N THR A 37 -11.10 5.11 2.56
CA THR A 37 -9.71 4.72 2.85
C THR A 37 -9.04 4.03 1.65
N ARG A 38 -9.81 3.33 0.82
CA ARG A 38 -9.31 2.77 -0.45
C ARG A 38 -8.93 3.84 -1.45
N THR A 39 -9.79 4.83 -1.66
CA THR A 39 -9.50 5.96 -2.55
C THR A 39 -8.29 6.75 -2.05
N ALA A 40 -8.18 6.94 -0.73
CA ALA A 40 -7.01 7.56 -0.13
C ALA A 40 -5.72 6.78 -0.45
N VAL A 41 -5.71 5.45 -0.28
CA VAL A 41 -4.56 4.59 -0.63
C VAL A 41 -4.21 4.67 -2.11
N ILE A 42 -5.21 4.71 -3.01
CA ILE A 42 -4.98 4.88 -4.45
C ILE A 42 -4.31 6.23 -4.73
N VAL A 43 -4.86 7.32 -4.18
CA VAL A 43 -4.35 8.68 -4.39
C VAL A 43 -2.92 8.83 -3.87
N VAL A 44 -2.61 8.37 -2.65
CA VAL A 44 -1.25 8.50 -2.11
C VAL A 44 -0.23 7.66 -2.88
N ASN A 45 -0.60 6.49 -3.41
CA ASN A 45 0.30 5.70 -4.26
C ASN A 45 0.53 6.38 -5.63
N ILE A 46 -0.49 7.01 -6.21
CA ILE A 46 -0.32 7.81 -7.43
C ILE A 46 0.60 9.01 -7.19
N ILE A 47 0.40 9.73 -6.08
CA ILE A 47 1.26 10.87 -5.71
C ILE A 47 2.69 10.39 -5.45
N SER A 48 2.87 9.27 -4.74
CA SER A 48 4.17 8.62 -4.51
C SER A 48 4.88 8.30 -5.83
N LEU A 49 4.19 7.68 -6.79
CA LEU A 49 4.74 7.42 -8.12
C LEU A 49 5.13 8.72 -8.85
N GLY A 50 4.32 9.77 -8.71
CA GLY A 50 4.66 11.10 -9.25
C GLY A 50 5.95 11.66 -8.65
N PHE A 51 6.12 11.59 -7.33
CA PHE A 51 7.36 12.01 -6.67
C PHE A 51 8.56 11.14 -7.06
N ALA A 52 8.39 9.83 -7.21
CA ALA A 52 9.45 8.94 -7.66
C ALA A 52 9.93 9.31 -9.08
N VAL A 53 9.01 9.60 -10.00
CA VAL A 53 9.36 10.06 -11.36
C VAL A 53 10.09 11.41 -11.33
N LEU A 54 9.57 12.37 -10.56
CA LEU A 54 10.23 13.67 -10.39
C LEU A 54 11.63 13.52 -9.78
N GLY A 55 11.80 12.63 -8.80
CA GLY A 55 13.08 12.28 -8.21
C GLY A 55 14.04 11.75 -9.26
N LEU A 56 13.63 10.75 -10.05
CA LEU A 56 14.46 10.17 -11.12
C LEU A 56 14.90 11.22 -12.16
N ILE A 57 14.02 12.15 -12.54
CA ILE A 57 14.36 13.24 -13.47
C ILE A 57 15.44 14.16 -12.86
N ASN A 58 15.32 14.51 -11.58
CA ASN A 58 16.32 15.34 -10.91
C ASN A 58 17.67 14.62 -10.74
N PHE A 59 17.67 13.30 -10.55
CA PHE A 59 18.89 12.50 -10.40
C PHE A 59 19.51 12.05 -11.72
N ALA A 60 18.78 12.10 -12.84
CA ALA A 60 19.27 11.73 -14.17
C ALA A 60 20.63 12.35 -14.56
N PRO A 61 20.87 13.67 -14.40
CA PRO A 61 22.18 14.26 -14.73
C PRO A 61 23.32 13.78 -13.82
N MET A 62 23.01 13.20 -12.66
CA MET A 62 24.00 12.69 -11.71
C MET A 62 24.33 11.20 -11.93
N MET A 63 23.51 10.45 -12.66
CA MET A 63 23.72 9.01 -12.95
C MET A 63 24.99 8.70 -13.77
N ASP A 64 25.51 9.67 -14.53
CA ASP A 64 26.66 9.46 -15.42
C ASP A 64 28.02 9.50 -14.70
N ARG A 65 28.03 9.69 -13.36
CA ARG A 65 29.26 9.69 -12.55
C ARG A 65 29.52 8.31 -11.93
N PRO A 66 30.46 7.51 -12.46
CA PRO A 66 30.86 6.27 -11.84
C PRO A 66 31.62 6.53 -10.53
N GLY A 67 31.27 5.83 -9.45
CA GLY A 67 32.04 5.82 -8.21
C GLY A 67 31.33 6.35 -6.95
N ASN A 68 30.02 6.61 -6.98
CA ASN A 68 29.29 7.01 -5.78
C ASN A 68 28.32 5.91 -5.30
N GLU A 69 28.74 5.18 -4.26
CA GLU A 69 28.00 4.06 -3.66
C GLU A 69 26.61 4.50 -3.14
N GLN A 70 26.53 5.73 -2.63
CA GLN A 70 25.30 6.33 -2.13
C GLN A 70 24.27 6.55 -3.25
N LEU A 71 24.74 6.96 -4.44
CA LEU A 71 23.86 7.20 -5.58
C LEU A 71 23.21 5.89 -6.06
N SER A 72 23.97 4.81 -6.10
CA SER A 72 23.46 3.47 -6.46
C SER A 72 22.40 2.98 -5.48
N LEU A 73 22.64 3.20 -4.18
CA LEU A 73 21.70 2.83 -3.12
C LEU A 73 20.39 3.63 -3.23
N MET A 74 20.45 4.93 -3.51
CA MET A 74 19.26 5.77 -3.71
C MET A 74 18.44 5.32 -4.93
N ILE A 75 19.09 5.07 -6.07
CA ILE A 75 18.39 4.64 -7.30
C ILE A 75 17.71 3.29 -7.09
N SER A 76 18.39 2.34 -6.44
CA SER A 76 17.79 1.04 -6.11
C SER A 76 16.60 1.17 -5.16
N ALA A 77 16.68 2.05 -4.15
CA ALA A 77 15.55 2.35 -3.27
C ALA A 77 14.36 2.94 -4.05
N PHE A 78 14.57 3.88 -4.98
CA PHE A 78 13.49 4.41 -5.83
C PHE A 78 12.82 3.31 -6.67
N ALA A 79 13.63 2.41 -7.27
CA ALA A 79 13.10 1.31 -8.07
C ALA A 79 12.23 0.36 -7.22
N ILE A 80 12.68 0.02 -6.01
CA ILE A 80 11.91 -0.81 -5.09
C ILE A 80 10.63 -0.07 -4.65
N GLY A 81 10.71 1.22 -4.36
CA GLY A 81 9.55 2.04 -3.98
C GLY A 81 8.48 2.13 -5.06
N ILE A 82 8.88 2.19 -6.34
CA ILE A 82 7.95 2.11 -7.48
C ILE A 82 7.23 0.76 -7.50
N ILE A 83 7.96 -0.35 -7.33
CA ILE A 83 7.39 -1.70 -7.29
C ILE A 83 6.43 -1.84 -6.11
N CYS A 84 6.84 -1.43 -4.91
CA CYS A 84 6.03 -1.46 -3.71
C CYS A 84 4.76 -0.61 -3.85
N SER A 85 4.85 0.58 -4.46
CA SER A 85 3.70 1.45 -4.71
C SER A 85 2.73 0.81 -5.72
N ALA A 86 3.24 0.15 -6.76
CA ALA A 86 2.42 -0.61 -7.72
C ALA A 86 1.71 -1.80 -7.04
N LEU A 87 2.39 -2.50 -6.14
CA LEU A 87 1.79 -3.56 -5.33
C LEU A 87 0.71 -3.02 -4.39
N GLY A 88 0.96 -1.87 -3.75
CA GLY A 88 -0.04 -1.18 -2.91
C GLY A 88 -1.29 -0.80 -3.68
N LEU A 89 -1.12 -0.25 -4.89
CA LEU A 89 -2.21 0.08 -5.80
C LEU A 89 -3.01 -1.18 -6.21
N PHE A 90 -2.31 -2.26 -6.58
CA PHE A 90 -2.95 -3.53 -6.91
C PHE A 90 -3.68 -4.14 -5.71
N GLY A 91 -3.09 -4.07 -4.51
CA GLY A 91 -3.69 -4.50 -3.25
C GLY A 91 -4.99 -3.77 -2.94
N ALA A 92 -5.01 -2.46 -3.16
CA ALA A 92 -6.20 -1.62 -3.01
C ALA A 92 -7.28 -1.93 -4.07
N MET A 93 -6.90 -2.34 -5.28
CA MET A 93 -7.85 -2.73 -6.32
C MET A 93 -8.47 -4.11 -6.09
N LYS A 94 -7.66 -5.09 -5.64
CA LYS A 94 -8.06 -6.50 -5.46
C LYS A 94 -8.44 -6.87 -4.02
N PHE A 95 -8.53 -5.91 -3.10
CA PHE A 95 -8.81 -6.14 -1.67
C PHE A 95 -7.88 -7.18 -1.01
N ARG A 96 -6.60 -7.18 -1.42
CA ARG A 96 -5.60 -8.11 -0.90
C ARG A 96 -4.78 -7.42 0.20
N LYS A 97 -5.06 -7.81 1.45
CA LYS A 97 -4.49 -7.22 2.67
C LYS A 97 -2.96 -7.19 2.69
N ILE A 98 -2.32 -8.27 2.23
CA ILE A 98 -0.86 -8.44 2.26
C ILE A 98 -0.17 -7.36 1.41
N PHE A 99 -0.66 -7.08 0.20
CA PHE A 99 0.00 -6.11 -0.69
C PHE A 99 -0.10 -4.67 -0.18
N VAL A 100 -1.24 -4.30 0.44
CA VAL A 100 -1.42 -2.99 1.07
C VAL A 100 -0.46 -2.82 2.26
N LEU A 101 -0.28 -3.89 3.06
CA LEU A 101 0.64 -3.85 4.19
C LEU A 101 2.10 -3.76 3.74
N VAL A 102 2.50 -4.51 2.70
CA VAL A 102 3.86 -4.43 2.13
C VAL A 102 4.18 -3.01 1.67
N ALA A 103 3.25 -2.34 0.98
CA ALA A 103 3.42 -0.95 0.58
C ALA A 103 3.52 0.00 1.79
N GLY A 104 2.67 -0.18 2.80
CA GLY A 104 2.74 0.61 4.04
C GLY A 104 4.07 0.45 4.79
N VAL A 105 4.58 -0.79 4.88
CA VAL A 105 5.90 -1.07 5.49
C VAL A 105 7.02 -0.40 4.72
N TRP A 106 6.95 -0.40 3.38
CA TRP A 106 7.94 0.29 2.55
C TRP A 106 8.00 1.79 2.86
N PHE A 107 6.86 2.49 2.93
CA PHE A 107 6.83 3.90 3.32
C PHE A 107 7.42 4.14 4.72
N GLY A 108 7.23 3.20 5.65
CA GLY A 108 7.86 3.24 6.96
C GLY A 108 9.39 3.10 6.90
N ILE A 109 9.90 2.18 6.07
CA ILE A 109 11.33 2.01 5.82
C ILE A 109 11.91 3.27 5.19
N GLU A 110 11.24 3.84 4.19
CA GLU A 110 11.64 5.07 3.51
C GLU A 110 11.70 6.26 4.48
N ALA A 111 10.73 6.39 5.39
CA ALA A 111 10.76 7.40 6.45
C ALA A 111 11.97 7.25 7.37
N ILE A 112 12.30 6.02 7.79
CA ILE A 112 13.44 5.74 8.67
C ILE A 112 14.76 6.01 7.94
N LEU A 113 14.90 5.54 6.70
CA LEU A 113 16.11 5.75 5.90
C LEU A 113 16.32 7.25 5.61
N GLY A 114 15.26 7.98 5.25
CA GLY A 114 15.31 9.43 5.05
C GLY A 114 15.74 10.19 6.31
N LEU A 115 15.18 9.81 7.46
CA LEU A 115 15.51 10.44 8.74
C LEU A 115 16.95 10.14 9.18
N VAL A 116 17.39 8.88 9.09
CA VAL A 116 18.71 8.43 9.59
C VAL A 116 19.86 8.83 8.66
N LEU A 117 19.68 8.70 7.34
CA LEU A 117 20.76 8.94 6.37
C LEU A 117 20.84 10.40 5.92
N PHE A 118 19.70 11.08 5.81
CA PHE A 118 19.63 12.41 5.19
C PHE A 118 19.15 13.51 6.14
N MET A 119 18.76 13.17 7.38
CA MET A 119 18.12 14.11 8.32
C MET A 119 16.92 14.86 7.71
N ASP A 120 16.25 14.25 6.74
CA ASP A 120 15.10 14.85 6.06
C ASP A 120 13.82 14.63 6.87
N TRP A 121 13.58 15.55 7.80
CA TRP A 121 12.40 15.56 8.64
C TRP A 121 11.11 15.84 7.85
N ILE A 122 11.19 16.58 6.73
CA ILE A 122 10.03 16.90 5.89
C ILE A 122 9.58 15.63 5.15
N GLY A 123 10.53 14.95 4.50
CA GLY A 123 10.28 13.67 3.84
C GLY A 123 9.74 12.61 4.81
N ALA A 124 10.29 12.53 6.02
CA ALA A 124 9.80 11.62 7.05
C ALA A 124 8.34 11.89 7.45
N VAL A 125 7.96 13.17 7.63
CA VAL A 125 6.57 13.55 7.93
C VAL A 125 5.63 13.17 6.78
N ILE A 126 6.01 13.44 5.54
CA ILE A 126 5.21 13.08 4.36
C ILE A 126 5.04 11.56 4.27
N ALA A 127 6.11 10.79 4.46
CA ALA A 127 6.08 9.33 4.41
C ALA A 127 5.16 8.75 5.50
N VAL A 128 5.18 9.29 6.72
CA VAL A 128 4.26 8.89 7.80
C VAL A 128 2.81 9.21 7.43
N CYS A 129 2.55 10.39 6.86
CA CYS A 129 1.23 10.75 6.35
C CYS A 129 0.75 9.79 5.26
N PHE A 130 1.64 9.30 4.40
CA PHE A 130 1.31 8.32 3.35
C PHE A 130 1.13 6.91 3.89
N MET A 131 1.84 6.56 4.97
CA MET A 131 1.69 5.30 5.67
C MET A 131 0.34 5.20 6.38
N TYR A 132 -0.21 6.31 6.89
CA TYR A 132 -1.48 6.34 7.62
C TYR A 132 -2.67 5.67 6.87
N PRO A 133 -3.03 6.04 5.62
CA PRO A 133 -4.14 5.41 4.91
C PRO A 133 -3.90 3.93 4.64
N HIS A 134 -2.64 3.48 4.47
CA HIS A 134 -2.30 2.07 4.28
C HIS A 134 -2.60 1.24 5.54
N ILE A 135 -2.18 1.72 6.71
CA ILE A 135 -2.44 1.05 8.00
C ILE A 135 -3.95 1.04 8.29
N MET A 136 -4.62 2.16 8.00
CA MET A 136 -6.05 2.27 8.22
C MET A 136 -6.85 1.31 7.33
N LEU A 137 -6.57 1.29 6.03
CA LEU A 137 -7.21 0.36 5.09
C LEU A 137 -6.93 -1.10 5.45
N PHE A 138 -5.71 -1.42 5.89
CA PHE A 138 -5.38 -2.75 6.38
C PHE A 138 -6.25 -3.16 7.58
N ARG A 139 -6.43 -2.26 8.55
CA ARG A 139 -7.28 -2.49 9.72
C ARG A 139 -8.75 -2.68 9.34
N ASP A 140 -9.25 -1.90 8.39
CA ASP A 140 -10.63 -1.99 7.91
C ASP A 140 -10.89 -3.31 7.16
N MET A 141 -9.92 -3.77 6.35
CA MET A 141 -9.97 -5.09 5.72
C MET A 141 -9.83 -6.24 6.71
N GLN A 142 -9.04 -6.09 7.79
CA GLN A 142 -8.95 -7.12 8.84
C GLN A 142 -10.25 -7.28 9.61
N ARG A 143 -10.97 -6.18 9.87
CA ARG A 143 -12.25 -6.18 10.59
C ARG A 143 -13.43 -6.64 9.75
N GLY A 144 -13.22 -6.93 8.46
CA GLY A 144 -14.29 -7.33 7.54
C GLY A 144 -15.30 -6.23 7.26
N ILE A 145 -14.97 -4.97 7.60
CA ILE A 145 -15.82 -3.81 7.34
C ILE A 145 -15.87 -3.55 5.83
N MET A 146 -14.73 -3.74 5.15
CA MET A 146 -14.54 -3.36 3.76
C MET A 146 -14.21 -4.57 2.90
N THR A 147 -15.21 -5.14 2.23
CA THR A 147 -15.09 -6.29 1.31
C THR A 147 -15.53 -5.90 -0.11
N ALA A 148 -15.01 -6.61 -1.12
CA ALA A 148 -15.29 -6.30 -2.53
C ALA A 148 -16.79 -6.33 -2.89
N GLU A 149 -17.57 -7.16 -2.18
CA GLU A 149 -19.00 -7.37 -2.40
C GLU A 149 -19.87 -6.29 -1.74
N ARG A 150 -19.47 -5.76 -0.57
CA ARG A 150 -20.16 -4.65 0.10
C ARG A 150 -19.75 -3.28 -0.44
N TYR A 151 -18.56 -3.19 -1.04
CA TYR A 151 -18.02 -1.94 -1.57
C TYR A 151 -18.95 -1.14 -2.50
N PRO A 152 -19.65 -1.73 -3.50
CA PRO A 152 -20.56 -0.94 -4.34
C PRO A 152 -21.78 -0.39 -3.58
N ASN A 153 -22.17 -1.00 -2.46
CA ASN A 153 -23.32 -0.57 -1.66
C ASN A 153 -22.97 0.46 -0.56
N GLU A 154 -21.69 0.53 -0.16
CA GLU A 154 -21.18 1.46 0.85
C GLU A 154 -20.41 2.66 0.26
N LYS A 155 -20.52 2.90 -1.06
CA LYS A 155 -20.01 4.13 -1.66
C LYS A 155 -20.83 5.32 -1.16
N ASP A 156 -20.47 5.84 -0.01
CA ASP A 156 -20.90 7.17 0.41
C ASP A 156 -20.21 8.18 -0.52
N CYS A 157 -20.86 8.51 -1.65
CA CYS A 157 -20.48 9.66 -2.48
C CYS A 157 -20.53 10.90 -1.58
N CYS A 158 -19.36 11.41 -1.17
CA CYS A 158 -19.28 12.69 -0.47
C CYS A 158 -18.90 13.80 -1.46
N GLY A 159 -19.88 14.58 -1.91
CA GLY A 159 -19.70 15.75 -2.78
C GLY A 159 -19.72 15.46 -4.29
N THR A 160 -19.54 16.51 -5.11
CA THR A 160 -19.78 16.61 -6.58
C THR A 160 -19.00 15.65 -7.49
N CYS A 161 -18.34 14.63 -6.95
CA CYS A 161 -17.63 13.60 -7.70
C CYS A 161 -18.27 12.23 -7.44
N CYS A 162 -19.44 12.05 -8.04
CA CYS A 162 -19.78 10.81 -8.73
C CYS A 162 -19.65 11.15 -10.24
#